data_AF-A0A3M0L1K6-F1
#
_entry.id   AF-A0A3M0L1K6-F1
#
_cell.length_a   1.000
_cell.length_b   1.000
_cell.length_c   1.000
_cell.angle_alpha   90.00
_cell.angle_beta   90.00
_cell.angle_gamma   90.00
#
_symmetry.space_group_name_H-M   'P 1'
#
loop_
_entity.id
_entity.type
_entity.pdbx_description
1 polymer ?
#
loop_
_entity_poly.entity_id
_entity_poly.type
_entity_poly.pdbx_seq_one_letter_code
_entity_poly.pdbx_strand_id
1 'polypeptide(L)'
;METSKNRKPIRNVETNQCLDNMGRKENEKVGFFNCHGMGGNQVFSYTADKEIRTDDLCLDVSRLNGPVLMLKCHHLRGNQLWEYDAERRTFLHIITQSCLTLGRIEDGSEGPTVEACDGSPLQTWILRNYSRLEVFRKKLTLRHLNSNQCLAEPSEEDRLVPSMRECGGGRAQQWLLRNTTLAA
;
A
#
# COMPACT_ATOMS: atom_id res chain seq x y z
N MET A 1 -10.42 6.77 -14.15
CA MET A 1 -9.42 7.80 -14.54
C MET A 1 -8.86 8.40 -13.26
N GLU A 2 -7.86 7.75 -12.67
CA GLU A 2 -7.26 8.19 -11.40
C GLU A 2 -6.32 9.36 -11.69
N THR A 3 -6.70 10.55 -11.21
CA THR A 3 -6.05 11.81 -11.60
C THR A 3 -4.59 11.86 -11.16
N SER A 4 -3.74 12.46 -12.00
CA SER A 4 -2.31 12.82 -11.84
C SER A 4 -1.82 13.32 -10.45
N LYS A 5 -2.72 13.59 -9.49
CA LYS A 5 -2.42 14.13 -8.15
C LYS A 5 -1.70 13.15 -7.20
N ASN A 6 -1.72 11.85 -7.47
CA ASN A 6 -1.16 10.83 -6.56
C ASN A 6 0.20 10.25 -6.99
N ARG A 7 0.81 10.76 -8.07
CA ARG A 7 2.18 10.37 -8.45
C ARG A 7 3.19 11.17 -7.64
N LYS A 8 3.95 10.49 -6.78
CA LYS A 8 4.95 11.10 -5.89
C LYS A 8 6.18 10.21 -5.75
N PRO A 9 7.33 10.78 -5.37
CA PRO A 9 8.48 9.96 -4.97
C PRO A 9 8.19 9.17 -3.70
N ILE A 10 8.60 7.92 -3.69
CA ILE A 10 8.60 7.03 -2.52
C ILE A 10 10.03 7.03 -1.98
N ARG A 11 10.24 7.63 -0.81
CA ARG A 11 11.59 7.89 -0.27
C ARG A 11 11.90 7.00 0.92
N ASN A 12 13.03 6.31 0.90
CA ASN A 12 13.52 5.56 2.05
C ASN A 12 13.96 6.50 3.17
N VAL A 13 13.63 6.19 4.42
CA VAL A 13 13.96 7.05 5.58
C VAL A 13 15.45 7.01 5.90
N GLU A 14 16.07 5.84 5.86
CA GLU A 14 17.48 5.65 6.22
C GLU A 14 18.41 6.28 5.20
N THR A 15 18.29 5.86 3.93
CA THR A 15 19.23 6.29 2.88
C THR A 15 18.89 7.65 2.29
N ASN A 16 17.70 8.18 2.59
CA ASN A 16 17.17 9.40 1.99
C ASN A 16 17.04 9.35 0.45
N GLN A 17 17.14 8.15 -0.15
CA GLN A 17 17.02 7.91 -1.59
C GLN A 17 15.58 7.54 -1.98
N CYS A 18 15.25 7.75 -3.25
CA CYS A 18 13.93 7.49 -3.81
C CYS A 18 13.95 6.18 -4.57
N LEU A 19 12.82 5.46 -4.53
CA LEU A 19 12.53 4.41 -5.49
C LEU A 19 12.63 5.01 -6.90
N ASP A 20 13.28 4.31 -7.81
CA ASP A 20 13.64 4.82 -9.13
C ASP A 20 13.57 3.69 -10.15
N ASN A 21 12.82 3.85 -11.24
CA ASN A 21 12.79 2.83 -12.30
C ASN A 21 14.08 2.81 -13.14
N MET A 22 15.03 3.69 -12.88
CA MET A 22 16.32 3.86 -13.55
C MET A 22 16.22 4.09 -15.07
N GLY A 23 15.05 4.49 -15.58
CA GLY A 23 14.75 4.54 -17.01
C GLY A 23 14.64 3.16 -17.67
N ARG A 24 14.55 2.09 -16.88
CA ARG A 24 14.41 0.71 -17.33
C ARG A 24 12.98 0.39 -17.78
N LYS A 25 12.85 -0.65 -18.58
CA LYS A 25 11.60 -1.10 -19.20
C LYS A 25 10.95 -2.24 -18.41
N GLU A 26 9.89 -2.80 -18.98
CA GLU A 26 9.23 -4.01 -18.49
C GLU A 26 10.23 -5.15 -18.26
N ASN A 27 9.98 -5.95 -17.22
CA ASN A 27 10.77 -7.10 -16.80
C ASN A 27 12.19 -6.77 -16.33
N GLU A 28 12.43 -5.52 -15.96
CA GLU A 28 13.67 -5.09 -15.32
C GLU A 28 13.46 -4.74 -13.84
N LYS A 29 14.55 -4.85 -13.07
CA LYS A 29 14.51 -4.55 -11.63
C LYS A 29 14.33 -3.05 -11.39
N VAL A 30 13.43 -2.70 -10.47
CA VAL A 30 13.36 -1.34 -9.94
C VAL A 30 14.63 -1.07 -9.13
N GLY A 31 15.09 0.17 -9.14
CA GLY A 31 16.26 0.62 -8.42
C GLY A 31 15.91 1.66 -7.35
N PHE A 32 16.96 2.29 -6.85
CA PHE A 32 16.86 3.43 -5.97
C PHE A 32 17.98 4.42 -6.33
N PHE A 33 17.70 5.71 -6.20
CA PHE A 33 18.69 6.75 -6.50
C PHE A 33 18.42 8.01 -5.67
N ASN A 34 19.37 8.95 -5.70
CA ASN A 34 19.20 10.23 -5.04
C ASN A 34 17.93 10.93 -5.55
N CYS A 35 17.07 11.33 -4.63
CA CYS A 35 15.84 12.04 -4.95
C CYS A 35 16.16 13.38 -5.64
N HIS A 36 15.89 13.51 -6.94
CA HIS A 36 16.21 14.72 -7.70
C HIS A 36 14.97 15.58 -8.03
N GLY A 37 13.76 15.06 -7.82
CA GLY A 37 12.52 15.86 -7.90
C GLY A 37 12.13 16.32 -9.32
N MET A 38 12.78 15.81 -10.36
CA MET A 38 12.49 16.17 -11.76
C MET A 38 11.27 15.43 -12.34
N GLY A 39 10.63 14.56 -11.54
CA GLY A 39 9.56 13.68 -12.03
C GLY A 39 10.11 12.46 -12.77
N GLY A 40 9.35 11.95 -13.73
CA GLY A 40 9.76 10.83 -14.58
C GLY A 40 9.94 9.50 -13.82
N ASN A 41 11.17 8.98 -13.87
CA ASN A 41 11.57 7.68 -13.31
C ASN A 41 11.46 7.57 -11.77
N GLN A 42 11.33 8.69 -11.06
CA GLN A 42 11.22 8.74 -9.60
C GLN A 42 9.81 8.98 -9.07
N VAL A 43 8.77 8.99 -9.93
CA VAL A 43 7.40 9.23 -9.47
C VAL A 43 6.54 7.99 -9.66
N PHE A 44 6.04 7.49 -8.53
CA PHE A 44 5.18 6.31 -8.48
C PHE A 44 3.80 6.73 -7.95
N SER A 45 2.76 6.03 -8.38
CA SER A 45 1.42 6.12 -7.79
C SER A 45 1.14 4.88 -6.98
N TYR A 46 0.72 5.05 -5.73
CA TYR A 46 0.09 3.99 -4.95
C TYR A 46 -1.43 4.08 -5.15
N THR A 47 -2.03 3.05 -5.73
CA THR A 47 -3.42 3.08 -6.21
C THR A 47 -4.42 2.58 -5.18
N ALA A 48 -5.71 2.84 -5.41
CA ALA A 48 -6.78 2.29 -4.59
C ALA A 48 -6.84 0.74 -4.60
N ASP A 49 -6.34 0.12 -5.67
CA ASP A 49 -6.20 -1.33 -5.81
C ASP A 49 -4.95 -1.88 -5.13
N LYS A 50 -4.22 -1.02 -4.39
CA LYS A 50 -3.06 -1.40 -3.59
C LYS A 50 -1.88 -1.87 -4.44
N GLU A 51 -1.72 -1.26 -5.62
CA GLU A 51 -0.57 -1.47 -6.51
C GLU A 51 0.35 -0.25 -6.47
N ILE A 52 1.67 -0.46 -6.57
CA ILE A 52 2.66 0.61 -6.71
C ILE A 52 3.05 0.68 -8.19
N ARG A 53 2.65 1.76 -8.88
CA ARG A 53 2.73 1.87 -10.34
C ARG A 53 3.63 2.99 -10.83
N THR A 54 4.26 2.78 -11.96
CA THR A 54 4.79 3.82 -12.85
C THR A 54 4.25 3.57 -14.25
N ASP A 55 3.47 4.52 -14.78
CA ASP A 55 2.73 4.34 -16.05
C ASP A 55 1.87 3.07 -16.08
N ASP A 56 2.15 2.10 -16.94
CA ASP A 56 1.46 0.81 -17.06
C ASP A 56 2.19 -0.35 -16.35
N LEU A 57 3.30 -0.06 -15.68
CA LEU A 57 4.10 -1.03 -14.93
C LEU A 57 3.82 -0.95 -13.43
N CYS A 58 3.81 -2.12 -12.80
CA CYS A 58 3.58 -2.38 -11.39
C CYS A 58 4.83 -3.02 -10.77
N LEU A 59 5.10 -2.69 -9.51
CA LEU A 59 6.06 -3.45 -8.71
C LEU A 59 5.53 -4.85 -8.44
N ASP A 60 6.30 -5.84 -8.84
CA ASP A 60 5.98 -7.26 -8.78
C ASP A 60 7.07 -8.03 -8.02
N VAL A 61 6.66 -8.91 -7.12
CA VAL A 61 7.55 -9.74 -6.30
C VAL A 61 7.20 -11.20 -6.44
N SER A 62 8.09 -11.96 -7.08
CA SER A 62 7.89 -13.40 -7.29
C SER A 62 8.39 -14.27 -6.13
N ARG A 63 9.33 -13.78 -5.30
CA ARG A 63 9.93 -14.54 -4.20
C ARG A 63 10.60 -13.63 -3.15
N LEU A 64 10.84 -14.18 -1.96
CA LEU A 64 11.62 -13.54 -0.88
C LEU A 64 13.08 -13.32 -1.29
N ASN A 65 13.69 -12.24 -0.84
CA ASN A 65 15.08 -11.84 -1.11
C ASN A 65 15.45 -11.64 -2.60
N GLY A 66 14.52 -11.92 -3.52
CA GLY A 66 14.66 -11.66 -4.94
C GLY A 66 14.42 -10.20 -5.30
N PRO A 67 14.75 -9.79 -6.54
CA PRO A 67 14.53 -8.42 -6.97
C PRO A 67 13.04 -8.09 -7.04
N VAL A 68 12.69 -6.84 -6.75
CA VAL A 68 11.40 -6.29 -7.16
C VAL A 68 11.47 -5.93 -8.64
N LEU A 69 10.60 -6.52 -9.45
CA LEU A 69 10.54 -6.29 -10.90
C LEU A 69 9.45 -5.30 -11.26
N MET A 70 9.59 -4.66 -12.41
CA MET A 70 8.53 -3.86 -13.01
C MET A 70 7.87 -4.63 -14.14
N LEU A 71 6.65 -5.10 -13.92
CA LEU A 71 5.87 -5.85 -14.90
C LEU A 71 4.58 -5.11 -15.23
N LYS A 72 3.96 -5.41 -16.37
CA LYS A 72 2.64 -4.85 -16.66
C LYS A 72 1.67 -5.11 -15.52
N CYS A 73 0.93 -4.07 -15.16
CA CYS A 73 -0.13 -4.18 -14.18
C CYS A 73 -1.22 -5.11 -14.71
N HIS A 74 -1.45 -6.24 -14.04
CA HIS A 74 -2.46 -7.21 -14.47
C HIS A 74 -3.76 -7.11 -13.66
N HIS A 75 -3.79 -6.36 -12.56
CA HIS A 75 -5.01 -6.11 -11.74
C HIS A 75 -5.63 -7.36 -11.12
N LEU A 76 -4.86 -8.45 -11.06
CA LEU A 76 -5.26 -9.73 -10.45
C LEU A 76 -4.79 -9.83 -8.98
N ARG A 77 -4.29 -8.74 -8.40
CA ARG A 77 -3.69 -8.69 -7.06
C ARG A 77 -2.47 -9.61 -7.01
N GLY A 78 -2.37 -10.50 -6.02
CA GLY A 78 -1.28 -11.47 -5.93
C GLY A 78 0.07 -10.79 -5.67
N ASN A 79 1.06 -11.16 -6.47
CA ASN A 79 2.44 -10.68 -6.45
C ASN A 79 2.62 -9.18 -6.77
N GLN A 80 1.53 -8.48 -7.14
CA GLN A 80 1.50 -7.02 -7.32
C GLN A 80 0.74 -6.29 -6.21
N LEU A 81 0.30 -7.00 -5.16
CA LEU A 81 -0.52 -6.45 -4.07
C LEU A 81 0.32 -6.02 -2.86
N TRP A 82 0.22 -4.74 -2.51
CA TRP A 82 0.98 -4.09 -1.44
C TRP A 82 0.09 -3.38 -0.43
N GLU A 83 0.25 -3.61 0.87
CA GLU A 83 -0.34 -2.76 1.91
C GLU A 83 0.68 -1.71 2.35
N TYR A 84 0.30 -0.43 2.33
CA TYR A 84 1.08 0.58 3.01
C TYR A 84 0.53 0.84 4.42
N ASP A 85 1.28 0.46 5.44
CA ASP A 85 1.00 0.83 6.83
C ASP A 85 1.51 2.25 7.06
N ALA A 86 0.61 3.22 7.19
CA ALA A 86 0.97 4.62 7.40
C ALA A 86 1.50 4.93 8.82
N GLU A 87 1.20 4.09 9.82
CA GLU A 87 1.71 4.26 11.19
C GLU A 87 3.17 3.79 11.25
N ARG A 88 3.45 2.61 10.67
CA ARG A 88 4.81 2.05 10.58
C ARG A 88 5.61 2.61 9.40
N ARG A 89 4.96 3.28 8.46
CA ARG A 89 5.50 3.77 7.19
C ARG A 89 6.20 2.66 6.41
N THR A 90 5.57 1.50 6.27
CA THR A 90 6.16 0.36 5.56
C THR A 90 5.22 -0.20 4.50
N PHE A 91 5.78 -0.77 3.43
CA PHE A 91 5.04 -1.48 2.41
C PHE A 91 5.15 -2.98 2.66
N LEU A 92 4.04 -3.61 3.02
CA LEU A 92 3.91 -5.05 3.17
C LEU A 92 3.50 -5.66 1.83
N HIS A 93 4.33 -6.53 1.29
CA HIS A 93 3.93 -7.40 0.19
C HIS A 93 3.01 -8.50 0.72
N ILE A 94 1.75 -8.51 0.28
CA ILE A 94 0.70 -9.32 0.91
C ILE A 94 0.96 -10.82 0.75
N ILE A 95 1.48 -11.27 -0.40
CA ILE A 95 1.63 -12.70 -0.66
C ILE A 95 2.76 -13.32 0.16
N THR A 96 3.90 -12.62 0.26
CA THR A 96 5.06 -13.12 1.01
C THR A 96 5.06 -12.72 2.48
N GLN A 97 4.09 -11.89 2.92
CA GLN A 97 4.03 -11.34 4.29
C GLN A 97 5.34 -10.68 4.71
N SER A 98 5.97 -9.96 3.78
CA SER A 98 7.32 -9.39 3.93
C SER A 98 7.34 -7.93 3.52
N CYS A 99 8.29 -7.18 4.05
CA CYS A 99 8.35 -5.73 3.89
C CYS A 99 9.31 -5.34 2.78
N LEU A 100 8.93 -4.35 1.98
CA LEU A 100 9.82 -3.70 1.03
C LEU A 100 10.99 -3.08 1.80
N THR A 101 12.22 -3.40 1.39
CA THR A 101 13.45 -2.90 2.01
C THR A 101 14.47 -2.53 0.94
N LEU A 102 15.46 -1.71 1.33
CA LEU A 102 16.71 -1.62 0.59
C LEU A 102 17.68 -2.63 1.21
N GLY A 103 18.16 -3.58 0.39
CA GLY A 103 18.98 -4.67 0.87
C GLY A 103 19.78 -5.33 -0.24
N ARG A 104 20.44 -6.43 0.11
CA ARG A 104 21.20 -7.24 -0.84
C ARG A 104 20.28 -8.26 -1.49
N ILE A 105 20.26 -8.26 -2.82
CA ILE A 105 19.50 -9.18 -3.65
C ILE A 105 20.32 -10.47 -3.85
N GLU A 106 19.66 -11.59 -4.08
CA GLU A 106 20.28 -12.90 -4.35
C GLU A 106 21.42 -12.87 -5.40
N ASP A 107 21.31 -12.01 -6.41
CA ASP A 107 22.33 -11.84 -7.46
C ASP A 107 23.59 -11.08 -6.98
N GLY A 108 23.63 -10.71 -5.71
CA GLY A 108 24.71 -9.98 -5.06
C GLY A 108 24.60 -8.46 -5.20
N SER A 109 23.67 -7.94 -6.01
CA SER A 109 23.44 -6.51 -6.17
C SER A 109 22.66 -5.91 -5.01
N GLU A 110 22.79 -4.60 -4.79
CA GLU A 110 21.95 -3.87 -3.83
C GLU A 110 20.75 -3.26 -4.54
N GLY A 111 19.59 -3.27 -3.88
CA GLY A 111 18.38 -2.73 -4.46
C GLY A 111 17.13 -2.96 -3.61
N PRO A 112 15.97 -2.51 -4.11
CA PRO A 112 14.70 -2.84 -3.53
C PRO A 112 14.45 -4.35 -3.60
N THR A 113 14.15 -4.94 -2.45
CA THR A 113 13.83 -6.36 -2.25
C THR A 113 12.75 -6.49 -1.19
N VAL A 114 12.27 -7.70 -0.93
CA VAL A 114 11.40 -7.97 0.23
C VAL A 114 12.08 -8.92 1.20
N GLU A 115 12.02 -8.55 2.48
CA GLU A 115 12.58 -9.31 3.59
C GLU A 115 11.57 -9.39 4.74
N ALA A 116 11.82 -10.27 5.71
CA ALA A 116 10.98 -10.37 6.90
C ALA A 116 10.87 -8.99 7.58
N CYS A 117 9.65 -8.59 7.94
CA CYS A 117 9.42 -7.29 8.55
C CYS A 117 10.07 -7.22 9.95
N ASP A 118 11.05 -6.33 10.12
CA ASP A 118 11.86 -6.21 11.35
C ASP A 118 11.81 -4.81 11.98
N GLY A 119 11.14 -3.85 11.32
CA GLY A 119 11.06 -2.47 11.78
C GLY A 119 12.33 -1.65 11.50
N SER A 120 13.23 -2.15 10.67
CA SER A 120 14.43 -1.45 10.23
C SER A 120 14.09 -0.12 9.56
N PRO A 121 14.91 0.93 9.76
CA PRO A 121 14.82 2.17 8.98
C PRO A 121 14.89 1.95 7.46
N LEU A 122 15.57 0.88 7.01
CA LEU A 122 15.64 0.48 5.60
C LEU A 122 14.29 -0.04 5.06
N GLN A 123 13.40 -0.52 5.94
CA GLN A 123 12.02 -0.93 5.62
C GLN A 123 11.01 0.22 5.74
N THR A 124 11.49 1.43 6.05
CA THR A 124 10.64 2.59 6.30
C THR A 124 10.66 3.55 5.10
N TRP A 125 9.48 3.83 4.56
CA TRP A 125 9.28 4.59 3.32
C TRP A 125 8.32 5.75 3.53
N ILE A 126 8.72 6.95 3.12
CA ILE A 126 7.90 8.15 3.12
C ILE A 126 7.09 8.20 1.83
N LEU A 127 5.77 8.09 1.97
CA LEU A 127 4.81 8.40 0.92
C LEU A 127 4.12 9.73 1.26
N ARG A 128 4.54 10.83 0.61
CA ARG A 128 4.01 12.17 0.93
C ARG A 128 2.52 12.26 0.64
N ASN A 129 1.82 13.02 1.48
CA ASN A 129 0.37 13.26 1.45
C ASN A 129 -0.50 12.02 1.66
N TYR A 130 0.07 10.81 1.66
CA TYR A 130 -0.59 9.60 2.15
C TYR A 130 -0.66 9.64 3.67
N SER A 131 -1.57 10.48 4.16
CA SER A 131 -1.89 10.56 5.57
C SER A 131 -2.97 9.55 5.88
N ARG A 132 -3.01 9.15 7.16
CA ARG A 132 -4.14 8.44 7.77
C ARG A 132 -5.49 9.00 7.28
N LEU A 133 -5.63 10.32 7.11
CA LEU A 133 -6.85 10.99 6.66
C LEU A 133 -7.27 10.67 5.20
N GLU A 134 -6.33 10.35 4.30
CA GLU A 134 -6.65 9.90 2.93
C GLU A 134 -7.12 8.43 2.90
N VAL A 135 -6.57 7.58 3.76
CA VAL A 135 -7.07 6.21 4.03
C VAL A 135 -8.49 6.26 4.60
N PHE A 136 -8.76 7.22 5.49
CA PHE A 136 -10.10 7.48 6.04
C PHE A 136 -11.05 8.22 5.09
N ARG A 137 -10.61 8.66 3.90
CA ARG A 137 -11.50 9.34 2.94
C ARG A 137 -12.47 8.37 2.25
N LYS A 138 -12.25 7.05 2.40
CA LYS A 138 -13.25 6.00 2.18
C LYS A 138 -13.63 5.34 3.52
N LYS A 139 -14.08 6.12 4.51
CA LYS A 139 -14.80 5.57 5.67
C LYS A 139 -16.09 4.92 5.16
N LEU A 140 -16.03 3.62 4.94
CA LEU A 140 -17.19 2.82 4.58
C LEU A 140 -17.88 2.41 5.89
N THR A 141 -19.09 2.92 6.09
CA THR A 141 -19.97 2.50 7.18
C THR A 141 -21.03 1.57 6.63
N LEU A 142 -21.36 0.51 7.37
CA LEU A 142 -22.54 -0.31 7.06
C LEU A 142 -23.79 0.42 7.54
N ARG A 143 -24.45 1.14 6.63
CA ARG A 143 -25.69 1.88 6.91
C ARG A 143 -26.90 1.00 6.68
N HIS A 144 -27.77 0.92 7.67
CA HIS A 144 -29.07 0.27 7.54
C HIS A 144 -30.02 1.17 6.73
N LEU A 145 -30.66 0.60 5.69
CA LEU A 145 -31.41 1.36 4.69
C LEU A 145 -32.67 2.04 5.25
N ASN A 146 -33.33 1.43 6.24
CA ASN A 146 -34.61 1.94 6.77
C ASN A 146 -34.42 2.93 7.93
N SER A 147 -33.45 2.67 8.81
CA SER A 147 -33.24 3.51 10.00
C SER A 147 -32.19 4.61 9.80
N ASN A 148 -31.42 4.56 8.71
CA ASN A 148 -30.27 5.44 8.46
C ASN A 148 -29.19 5.43 9.56
N GLN A 149 -29.22 4.44 10.44
CA GLN A 149 -28.19 4.22 11.44
C GLN A 149 -27.07 3.36 10.87
N CYS A 150 -25.89 3.46 11.47
CA CYS A 150 -24.70 2.72 11.09
C CYS A 150 -24.37 1.66 12.14
N LEU A 151 -23.91 0.50 11.66
CA LEU A 151 -23.39 -0.56 12.52
C LEU A 151 -22.13 -0.06 13.24
N ALA A 152 -22.13 -0.18 14.57
CA ALA A 152 -21.06 0.21 15.47
C ALA A 152 -20.66 -0.99 16.35
N GLU A 153 -19.45 -0.92 16.92
CA GLU A 153 -18.95 -1.93 17.84
C GLU A 153 -19.93 -2.17 19.02
N PRO A 154 -19.84 -3.33 19.67
CA PRO A 154 -20.66 -3.64 20.83
C PRO A 154 -20.53 -2.60 21.95
N SER A 155 -21.58 -2.46 22.74
CA SER A 155 -21.57 -1.53 23.88
C SER A 155 -20.86 -2.15 25.08
N GLU A 156 -20.56 -1.35 26.11
CA GLU A 156 -20.02 -1.87 27.37
C GLU A 156 -21.01 -2.79 28.10
N GLU A 157 -22.31 -2.54 27.93
CA GLU A 157 -23.38 -3.31 28.55
C GLU A 157 -23.59 -4.66 27.87
N ASP A 158 -23.43 -4.70 26.55
CA ASP A 158 -23.53 -5.91 25.74
C ASP A 158 -22.38 -5.96 24.73
N ARG A 159 -21.31 -6.67 25.14
CA ARG A 159 -20.03 -6.74 24.43
C ARG A 159 -20.02 -7.74 23.27
N LEU A 160 -21.08 -8.54 23.12
CA LEU A 160 -21.14 -9.59 22.10
C LEU A 160 -21.98 -9.16 20.90
N VAL A 161 -22.79 -8.11 21.04
CA VAL A 161 -23.77 -7.70 20.03
C VAL A 161 -23.40 -6.32 19.47
N PRO A 162 -23.09 -6.20 18.16
CA PRO A 162 -22.90 -4.90 17.52
C PRO A 162 -24.13 -4.01 17.66
N SER A 163 -23.91 -2.70 17.82
CA SER A 163 -24.98 -1.74 18.06
C SER A 163 -25.30 -0.91 16.81
N MET A 164 -26.55 -0.46 16.68
CA MET A 164 -26.94 0.52 15.66
C MET A 164 -26.87 1.93 16.26
N ARG A 165 -26.06 2.82 15.68
CA ARG A 165 -25.86 4.19 16.18
C ARG A 165 -25.90 5.23 15.06
N GLU A 166 -25.94 6.51 15.43
CA GLU A 166 -25.77 7.60 14.46
C GLU A 166 -24.47 7.46 13.68
N CYS A 167 -24.52 7.73 12.38
CA CYS A 167 -23.37 7.60 11.49
C CYS A 167 -22.35 8.72 11.73
N GLY A 168 -21.37 8.47 12.60
CA GLY A 168 -20.26 9.39 12.89
C GLY A 168 -18.97 9.08 12.13
N GLY A 169 -18.90 7.91 11.46
CA GLY A 169 -17.70 7.46 10.77
C GLY A 169 -16.50 7.29 11.71
N GLY A 170 -16.75 7.07 13.01
CA GLY A 170 -15.72 6.80 14.01
C GLY A 170 -15.10 5.42 13.83
N ARG A 171 -14.01 5.12 14.55
CA ARG A 171 -13.35 3.80 14.53
C ARG A 171 -14.31 2.67 14.89
N ALA A 172 -15.19 2.91 15.86
CA ALA A 172 -16.28 2.02 16.26
C ALA A 172 -17.17 1.55 15.11
N GLN A 173 -17.24 2.30 14.00
CA GLN A 173 -18.12 2.01 12.86
C GLN A 173 -17.38 1.52 11.61
N GLN A 174 -16.09 1.19 11.73
CA GLN A 174 -15.29 0.69 10.62
C GLN A 174 -15.21 -0.83 10.67
N TRP A 175 -15.60 -1.49 9.58
CA TRP A 175 -15.70 -2.94 9.50
C TRP A 175 -14.86 -3.48 8.34
N LEU A 176 -14.16 -4.58 8.55
CA LEU A 176 -13.48 -5.33 7.50
C LEU A 176 -14.39 -6.46 7.02
N LEU A 177 -14.92 -6.33 5.81
CA LEU A 177 -15.66 -7.41 5.14
C LEU A 177 -14.65 -8.35 4.46
N ARG A 178 -14.73 -9.65 4.76
CA ARG A 178 -13.94 -10.70 4.10
C ARG A 178 -14.89 -11.69 3.44
N ASN A 179 -14.54 -12.19 2.26
CA ASN A 179 -15.28 -13.24 1.54
C ASN A 179 -16.76 -12.89 1.25
N THR A 180 -17.06 -11.63 0.96
CA THR A 180 -18.41 -11.21 0.58
C THR A 180 -18.64 -11.36 -0.92
N THR A 181 -19.64 -12.15 -1.31
CA THR A 181 -20.25 -12.09 -2.65
C THR A 181 -21.33 -11.02 -2.64
N LEU A 182 -21.07 -9.90 -3.33
CA LEU A 182 -22.11 -8.92 -3.60
C LEU A 182 -22.92 -9.42 -4.80
N ALA A 183 -24.16 -9.84 -4.58
CA ALA A 183 -25.11 -10.05 -5.67
C ALA A 183 -25.51 -8.67 -6.21
N ALA A 184 -25.40 -8.50 -7.53
CA ALA A 184 -25.86 -7.32 -8.26
C ALA A 184 -27.38 -7.34 -8.43
#